data_AF-A0A0D2RHT0-F1
#
_entry.id   AF-A0A0D2RHT0-F1
#
_cell.length_a   1.000
_cell.length_b   1.000
_cell.length_c   1.000
_cell.angle_alpha   90.00
_cell.angle_beta   90.00
_cell.angle_gamma   90.00
#
_symmetry.space_group_name_H-M   'P 1'
#
loop_
_entity.id
_entity.type
_entity.pdbx_description
1 polymer ?
#
loop_
_entity_poly.entity_id
_entity_poly.type
_entity_poly.pdbx_seq_one_letter_code
_entity_poly.pdbx_strand_id
1 'polypeptide(L)'
;MDSRNGGGPVTTIGKRQSDLKKSFKLAVRSLLTTCPTQEFSKAFPKFSSIEQEHLHQLFIQVITSLHGNIEDEFESLCNETQVGDALDTVEQLVEEQSLDPLSSDSAQFVSSEES
;
A
#
# COMPACT_ATOMS: atom_id res chain seq x y z
N MET A 1 25.15 -24.28 30.63
CA MET A 1 24.30 -23.20 31.15
C MET A 1 23.71 -22.51 29.95
N ASP A 2 22.59 -23.05 29.50
CA ASP A 2 21.88 -22.65 28.29
C ASP A 2 21.24 -21.27 28.48
N SER A 3 21.69 -20.31 27.69
CA SER A 3 21.02 -19.01 27.56
C SER A 3 19.77 -19.22 26.72
N ARG A 4 18.62 -19.14 27.38
CA ARG A 4 17.28 -19.26 26.77
C ARG A 4 17.12 -18.22 25.67
N ASN A 5 17.02 -18.70 24.45
CA ASN A 5 16.50 -17.98 23.31
C ASN A 5 15.02 -17.64 23.57
N GLY A 6 14.75 -16.40 23.97
CA GLY A 6 13.39 -15.89 24.11
C GLY A 6 12.78 -15.62 22.75
N GLY A 7 12.21 -16.66 22.14
CA GLY A 7 11.30 -16.51 21.01
C GLY A 7 9.97 -15.95 21.49
N GLY A 8 9.89 -14.63 21.65
CA GLY A 8 8.61 -13.94 21.78
C GLY A 8 7.85 -13.97 20.44
N PRO A 9 6.52 -13.77 20.44
CA PRO A 9 5.77 -13.62 19.21
C PRO A 9 6.37 -12.46 18.41
N VAL A 10 6.64 -12.68 17.13
CA VAL A 10 7.00 -11.60 16.21
C VAL A 10 5.72 -10.77 16.05
N THR A 11 5.64 -9.65 16.76
CA THR A 11 4.54 -8.70 16.61
C THR A 11 4.56 -8.18 15.17
N THR A 12 3.51 -8.48 14.40
CA THR A 12 3.38 -8.12 12.97
C THR A 12 2.88 -6.68 12.77
N ILE A 13 2.98 -5.82 13.79
CA ILE A 13 2.53 -4.44 13.79
C ILE A 13 3.17 -3.68 12.62
N GLY A 14 2.38 -2.89 11.89
CA GLY A 14 2.81 -2.12 10.73
C GLY A 14 2.75 -2.86 9.39
N LYS A 15 2.41 -4.15 9.35
CA LYS A 15 2.32 -4.90 8.09
C LYS A 15 1.20 -4.34 7.20
N ARG A 16 0.01 -4.13 7.76
CA ARG A 16 -1.14 -3.57 7.01
C ARG A 16 -0.84 -2.17 6.45
N GLN A 17 -0.17 -1.32 7.23
CA GLN A 17 0.26 0.00 6.78
C GLN A 17 1.27 -0.11 5.63
N SER A 18 2.28 -0.97 5.75
CA SER A 18 3.28 -1.21 4.72
C SER A 18 2.64 -1.72 3.42
N ASP A 19 1.70 -2.66 3.53
CA ASP A 19 0.97 -3.21 2.39
C ASP A 19 0.10 -2.15 1.69
N LEU A 20 -0.52 -1.24 2.45
CA LEU A 20 -1.25 -0.10 1.90
C LEU A 20 -0.30 0.83 1.12
N LYS A 21 0.82 1.27 1.73
CA LYS A 21 1.79 2.16 1.08
C LYS A 21 2.38 1.52 -0.18
N LYS A 22 2.70 0.23 -0.12
CA LYS A 22 3.21 -0.54 -1.26
C LYS A 22 2.18 -0.65 -2.38
N SER A 23 0.93 -0.98 -2.05
CA SER A 23 -0.16 -1.11 -3.03
C SER A 23 -0.43 0.22 -3.73
N PHE A 24 -0.44 1.32 -2.97
CA PHE A 24 -0.59 2.66 -3.53
C PHE A 24 0.54 2.99 -4.52
N LYS A 25 1.81 2.81 -4.13
CA LYS A 25 2.96 3.08 -5.02
C LYS A 25 2.91 2.23 -6.30
N LEU A 26 2.50 0.96 -6.19
CA LEU A 26 2.33 0.11 -7.37
C LEU A 26 1.22 0.60 -8.29
N ALA A 27 0.10 1.06 -7.73
CA ALA A 27 -1.01 1.63 -8.49
C ALA A 27 -0.57 2.92 -9.21
N VAL A 28 0.03 3.88 -8.49
CA VAL A 28 0.50 5.14 -9.08
C VAL A 28 1.54 4.88 -10.17
N ARG A 29 2.49 3.96 -9.95
CA ARG A 29 3.47 3.55 -10.98
C ARG A 29 2.80 3.02 -12.23
N SER A 30 1.76 2.21 -12.06
CA SER A 30 1.02 1.64 -13.18
C SER A 30 0.21 2.70 -13.94
N LEU A 31 -0.39 3.67 -13.25
CA LEU A 31 -1.13 4.76 -13.88
C LEU A 31 -0.21 5.76 -14.59
N LEU A 32 0.91 6.10 -13.98
CA LEU A 32 1.83 7.14 -14.43
C LEU A 32 3.11 6.52 -15.01
N THR A 33 2.94 5.69 -16.04
CA THR A 33 4.08 5.12 -16.77
C THR A 33 4.43 6.00 -17.97
N THR A 34 5.71 6.29 -18.16
CA THR A 34 6.18 7.00 -19.37
C THR A 34 6.06 6.08 -20.59
N CYS A 35 5.85 6.66 -21.76
CA CYS A 35 5.80 5.89 -23.01
C CYS A 35 7.15 5.94 -23.75
N PRO A 36 7.45 4.94 -24.59
CA PRO A 36 8.62 4.98 -25.47
C PRO A 36 8.56 6.15 -26.45
N THR A 37 9.72 6.72 -26.80
CA THR A 37 9.83 7.85 -27.74
C THR A 37 9.12 7.57 -29.07
N GLN A 38 9.16 6.34 -29.57
CA GLN A 38 8.48 5.97 -30.82
C GLN A 38 6.96 6.19 -30.76
N GLU A 39 6.31 5.76 -29.67
CA GLU A 39 4.88 5.93 -29.50
C GLU A 39 4.52 7.40 -29.25
N PHE A 40 5.40 8.12 -28.56
CA PHE A 40 5.28 9.56 -28.38
C PHE A 40 5.35 10.31 -29.71
N SER A 41 6.37 10.04 -30.55
CA SER A 41 6.55 10.65 -31.87
C SER A 41 5.33 10.44 -32.79
N LYS A 42 4.68 9.26 -32.72
CA LYS A 42 3.45 8.98 -33.48
C LYS A 42 2.28 9.88 -33.08
N ALA A 43 2.22 10.30 -31.81
CA ALA A 43 1.19 11.24 -31.32
C ALA A 43 1.45 12.69 -31.76
N PHE A 44 2.71 13.02 -32.08
CA PHE A 44 3.15 14.37 -32.44
C PHE A 44 3.79 14.44 -33.86
N PRO A 45 3.12 13.92 -34.92
CA PRO A 45 3.74 13.73 -36.23
C PRO A 45 4.04 15.04 -36.98
N LYS A 46 3.45 16.16 -36.54
CA LYS A 46 3.66 17.49 -37.15
C LYS A 46 4.93 18.18 -36.67
N PHE A 47 5.52 17.70 -35.58
CA PHE A 47 6.76 18.22 -35.02
C PHE A 47 7.96 17.55 -35.69
N SER A 48 9.06 18.29 -35.80
CA SER A 48 10.35 17.73 -36.19
C SER A 48 10.86 16.73 -35.15
N SER A 49 11.84 15.92 -35.52
CA SER A 49 12.45 14.95 -34.59
C SER A 49 13.02 15.63 -33.33
N ILE A 50 13.65 16.79 -33.49
CA ILE A 50 14.24 17.56 -32.39
C ILE A 50 13.16 18.07 -31.44
N GLU A 51 12.05 18.59 -31.97
CA GLU A 51 10.93 19.05 -31.16
C GLU A 51 10.24 17.88 -30.44
N GLN A 52 10.06 16.74 -31.11
CA GLN A 52 9.50 15.53 -30.51
C GLN A 52 10.36 15.03 -29.35
N GLU A 53 11.68 15.01 -29.51
CA GLU A 53 12.62 14.64 -28.45
C GLU A 53 12.49 15.60 -27.25
N HIS A 54 12.47 16.91 -27.50
CA HIS A 54 12.33 17.89 -26.44
C HIS A 54 10.98 17.78 -25.70
N LEU A 55 9.87 17.60 -26.44
CA LEU A 55 8.55 17.37 -25.84
C LEU A 55 8.52 16.06 -25.02
N HIS A 56 9.19 15.00 -25.49
CA HIS A 56 9.24 13.72 -24.77
C HIS A 56 10.02 13.87 -23.46
N GLN A 57 11.12 14.62 -23.45
CA GLN A 57 11.87 14.94 -22.23
C GLN A 57 11.01 15.74 -21.24
N LEU A 58 10.28 16.77 -21.71
CA LEU A 58 9.35 17.52 -20.86
C LEU A 58 8.24 16.63 -20.31
N PHE A 59 7.68 15.74 -21.13
CA PHE A 59 6.68 14.78 -20.70
C PHE A 59 7.21 13.87 -19.58
N ILE A 60 8.43 13.33 -19.72
CA ILE A 60 9.06 12.51 -18.68
C ILE A 60 9.23 13.31 -17.38
N GLN A 61 9.67 14.57 -17.47
CA GLN A 61 9.82 15.43 -16.30
C GLN A 61 8.48 15.67 -15.59
N VAL A 62 7.41 15.96 -16.35
CA VAL A 62 6.07 16.14 -15.79
C VAL A 62 5.57 14.87 -15.11
N ILE A 63 5.70 13.71 -15.75
CA ILE A 63 5.28 12.42 -15.18
C ILE A 63 6.07 12.12 -13.90
N THR A 64 7.38 12.39 -13.88
CA THR A 64 8.24 12.14 -12.71
C THR A 64 7.90 13.08 -11.55
N SER A 65 7.67 14.36 -11.83
CA SER A 65 7.25 15.33 -10.80
C SER A 65 5.86 14.99 -10.25
N LEU A 66 4.93 14.60 -11.11
CA LEU A 66 3.58 14.22 -10.71
C LEU A 66 3.59 12.97 -9.81
N HIS A 67 4.46 12.00 -10.11
CA HIS A 67 4.73 10.84 -9.27
C HIS A 67 5.07 11.24 -7.84
N GLY A 68 6.09 12.09 -7.67
CA GLY A 68 6.53 12.55 -6.35
C GLY A 68 5.41 13.29 -5.62
N ASN A 69 4.76 14.26 -6.29
CA ASN A 69 3.70 15.05 -5.68
C ASN A 69 2.52 14.19 -5.17
N ILE A 70 2.13 13.15 -5.91
CA ILE A 70 1.05 12.25 -5.50
C ILE A 70 1.47 11.36 -4.33
N GLU A 71 2.70 10.86 -4.33
CA GLU A 71 3.22 10.08 -3.20
C GLU A 71 3.29 10.92 -1.92
N ASP A 72 3.75 12.17 -2.02
CA ASP A 72 3.86 13.09 -0.89
C ASP A 72 2.48 13.47 -0.34
N GLU A 73 1.52 13.80 -1.21
CA GLU A 73 0.14 14.12 -0.82
C GLU A 73 -0.55 12.93 -0.14
N PHE A 74 -0.35 11.73 -0.68
CA PHE A 74 -0.87 10.50 -0.07
C PHE A 74 -0.27 10.24 1.32
N GLU A 75 1.03 10.46 1.49
CA GLU A 75 1.69 10.32 2.79
C GLU A 75 1.18 11.36 3.79
N SER A 76 1.02 12.62 3.36
CA SER A 76 0.39 13.67 4.16
C SER A 76 -1.02 13.27 4.61
N LEU A 77 -1.85 12.79 3.69
CA LEU A 77 -3.22 12.35 3.99
C LEU A 77 -3.25 11.16 4.96
N CYS A 78 -2.34 10.19 4.81
CA CYS A 78 -2.24 9.07 5.74
C CYS A 78 -1.90 9.54 7.18
N ASN A 79 -1.02 10.52 7.30
CA ASN A 79 -0.63 11.10 8.59
C ASN A 79 -1.78 11.91 9.20
N GLU A 80 -2.44 12.76 8.40
CA GLU A 80 -3.58 13.57 8.84
C GLU A 80 -4.75 12.71 9.33
N THR A 81 -5.07 11.64 8.60
CA THR A 81 -6.17 10.73 8.93
C THR A 81 -5.83 9.70 9.99
N GLN A 82 -4.56 9.61 10.42
CA GLN A 82 -4.07 8.59 11.35
C GLN A 82 -4.41 7.15 10.90
N VAL A 83 -4.47 6.92 9.58
CA VAL A 83 -4.84 5.61 9.03
C VAL A 83 -3.84 4.52 9.43
N GLY A 84 -2.56 4.90 9.63
CA GLY A 84 -1.53 3.99 10.14
C GLY A 84 -1.91 3.43 11.51
N ASP A 85 -2.20 4.31 12.48
CA ASP A 85 -2.59 3.93 13.84
C ASP A 85 -3.86 3.06 13.86
N ALA A 86 -4.83 3.39 13.00
CA ALA A 86 -6.05 2.60 12.85
C ALA A 86 -5.74 1.19 12.30
N LEU A 87 -4.87 1.07 11.30
CA LEU A 87 -4.46 -0.22 10.75
C LEU A 87 -3.64 -1.05 11.73
N ASP A 88 -2.77 -0.41 12.52
CA ASP A 88 -2.02 -1.06 13.59
C ASP A 88 -2.94 -1.57 14.69
N THR A 89 -3.96 -0.80 15.06
CA THR A 89 -5.00 -1.24 16.00
C THR A 89 -5.77 -2.44 15.46
N VAL A 90 -6.14 -2.43 14.17
CA VAL A 90 -6.79 -3.58 13.53
C VAL A 90 -5.87 -4.81 13.50
N GLU A 91 -4.58 -4.63 13.22
CA GLU A 91 -3.60 -5.71 13.26
C GLU A 91 -3.50 -6.34 14.66
N GLN A 92 -3.42 -5.50 15.70
CA GLN A 92 -3.40 -5.94 17.08
C GLN A 92 -4.68 -6.71 17.47
N LEU A 93 -5.87 -6.18 17.14
CA LEU A 93 -7.14 -6.83 17.46
C LEU A 93 -7.28 -8.19 16.76
N VAL A 94 -6.79 -8.31 15.53
CA VAL A 94 -6.78 -9.59 14.79
C VAL A 94 -5.81 -10.58 15.43
N GLU A 95 -4.63 -10.13 15.87
CA GLU A 95 -3.67 -10.97 16.59
C GLU A 95 -4.26 -11.45 17.92
N GLU A 96 -4.84 -10.54 18.72
CA GLU A 96 -5.51 -10.87 19.99
C GLU A 96 -6.65 -11.88 19.79
N GLN A 97 -7.52 -11.66 18.79
CA GLN A 97 -8.61 -12.59 18.48
C GLN A 97 -8.08 -13.97 18.08
N SER A 98 -6.97 -14.04 17.33
CA SER A 98 -6.40 -15.32 16.90
C SER A 98 -5.85 -16.17 18.06
N LEU A 99 -5.54 -15.54 19.19
CA LEU A 99 -5.01 -16.18 20.38
C LEU A 99 -6.11 -16.55 21.41
N ASP A 100 -7.34 -16.04 21.25
CA ASP A 100 -8.46 -16.34 22.14
C ASP A 100 -9.08 -17.71 21.80
N PRO A 101 -8.92 -18.73 22.67
CA PRO A 101 -9.48 -20.07 22.45
C PRO A 101 -11.01 -20.07 22.41
N LEU A 102 -11.66 -19.09 23.04
CA LEU A 102 -13.13 -18.99 23.15
C LEU A 102 -13.77 -18.29 21.94
N SER A 103 -12.98 -17.63 21.09
CA SER A 103 -13.47 -16.93 19.90
C SER A 103 -14.11 -17.86 18.87
N SER A 104 -13.71 -19.13 18.88
CA SER A 104 -14.24 -20.18 18.00
C SER A 104 -15.56 -20.81 18.48
N ASP A 105 -16.03 -20.49 19.69
CA ASP A 105 -17.08 -21.25 20.39
C ASP A 105 -18.49 -20.59 20.36
N SER A 106 -18.69 -19.54 19.57
CA SER A 106 -20.00 -18.85 19.48
C SER A 106 -21.01 -19.49 18.51
N ALA A 107 -20.71 -20.67 17.95
CA ALA A 107 -21.62 -21.36 17.02
C ALA A 107 -22.31 -22.63 17.59
N GLN A 108 -22.06 -23.02 18.84
CA GLN A 108 -22.60 -24.31 19.36
C GLN A 108 -23.31 -24.26 20.72
N PHE A 109 -23.60 -23.09 21.30
CA PHE A 109 -24.47 -23.01 22.47
C PHE A 109 -25.84 -22.41 22.13
N VAL A 110 -26.60 -23.11 21.28
CA VAL A 110 -28.06 -23.02 21.30
C VAL A 110 -28.59 -24.19 22.12
N SER A 111 -29.14 -23.81 23.28
CA SER A 111 -29.82 -24.60 24.31
C SER A 111 -30.30 -26.00 23.92
N SER A 112 -29.88 -26.98 24.70
CA SER A 112 -30.68 -28.16 25.01
C SER A 112 -30.79 -28.29 26.53
N GLU A 113 -31.46 -27.29 27.14
CA GLU A 113 -32.28 -27.52 28.32
C GLU A 113 -33.72 -27.35 27.82
N GLU A 114 -34.48 -28.45 27.75
CA GLU A 114 -35.83 -28.58 28.31
C GLU A 114 -36.50 -29.89 27.83
N SER A 115 -37.05 -30.62 28.82
CA SER A 115 -37.93 -31.81 28.79
C SER A 115 -37.30 -33.20 28.73
#